data_AF-A0AAQ4DXB9-F1
#
_entry.id   AF-A0AAQ4DXB9-F1
#
_cell.length_a   1.000
_cell.length_b   1.000
_cell.length_c   1.000
_cell.angle_alpha   90.00
_cell.angle_beta   90.00
_cell.angle_gamma   90.00
#
_symmetry.space_group_name_H-M   'P 1'
#
loop_
_entity.id
_entity.type
_entity.pdbx_description
1 polymer ?
#
loop_
_entity_poly.entity_id
_entity_poly.type
_entity_poly.pdbx_seq_one_letter_code
_entity_poly.pdbx_strand_id
1 'polypeptide(L)' 'MDMWVVQVSAHNDILMTFGYSVPGGYGICYSNQCNQFRFSICTRHCNKETSAVKFRDALDTTLRELGNNLIVLQKAKL' A
#
# COMPACT_ATOMS: atom_id res chain seq x y z
N MET A 1 2.34 -16.18 -0.34
CA MET A 1 1.88 -15.02 0.42
C MET A 1 0.75 -14.41 -0.38
N ASP A 2 -0.48 -14.54 0.09
CA ASP A 2 -1.66 -14.11 -0.65
C ASP A 2 -2.00 -12.65 -0.33
N MET A 3 -2.45 -11.91 -1.33
CA MET A 3 -2.73 -10.49 -1.17
C MET A 3 -3.99 -10.10 -1.94
N TRP A 4 -4.89 -9.39 -1.28
CA TRP A 4 -6.12 -8.86 -1.86
C TRP A 4 -6.04 -7.35 -1.83
N VAL A 5 -6.07 -6.73 -3.00
CA VAL A 5 -5.89 -5.27 -3.15
C VAL A 5 -7.11 -4.67 -3.81
N VAL A 6 -7.61 -3.59 -3.22
CA VAL A 6 -8.72 -2.80 -3.78
C VAL A 6 -8.32 -1.32 -3.78
N GLN A 7 -8.55 -0.64 -4.90
CA GLN A 7 -8.51 0.81 -4.97
C GLN A 7 -9.90 1.37 -4.70
N VAL A 8 -9.99 2.37 -3.82
CA VAL A 8 -11.22 3.13 -3.56
C VAL A 8 -11.00 4.57 -3.97
N SER A 9 -11.67 4.94 -5.06
CA SER A 9 -11.76 6.31 -5.53
C SER A 9 -13.08 6.89 -5.01
N ALA A 10 -12.98 7.87 -4.11
CA ALA A 10 -14.11 8.64 -3.61
C ALA A 10 -13.82 10.11 -3.83
N HIS A 11 -14.85 10.94 -4.01
CA HIS A 11 -14.69 12.40 -4.05
C HIS A 11 -14.21 12.94 -2.70
N ASN A 12 -14.76 12.39 -1.62
CA ASN A 12 -14.41 12.77 -0.26
C ASN A 12 -13.18 12.01 0.21
N ASP A 13 -12.52 12.55 1.24
CA ASP A 13 -11.29 11.99 1.81
C ASP A 13 -11.56 10.72 2.65
N ILE A 14 -12.02 9.66 1.99
CA ILE A 14 -12.44 8.40 2.60
C ILE A 14 -11.42 7.29 2.28
N LEU A 15 -11.15 6.45 3.29
CA LEU A 15 -10.40 5.21 3.16
C LEU A 15 -11.26 4.06 3.66
N MET A 16 -11.35 2.97 2.89
CA MET A 16 -12.02 1.74 3.34
C MET A 16 -11.00 0.77 3.93
N THR A 17 -11.48 -0.12 4.79
CA THR A 17 -10.67 -1.15 5.45
C THR A 17 -11.48 -2.43 5.51
N PHE A 18 -10.83 -3.56 5.23
CA PHE A 18 -11.44 -4.88 5.34
C PHE A 18 -10.45 -5.87 5.94
N GLY A 19 -10.96 -6.77 6.78
CA GLY A 19 -10.17 -7.86 7.32
C GLY A 19 -9.83 -8.89 6.24
N TYR A 20 -8.66 -9.51 6.36
CA TYR A 20 -8.27 -10.58 5.47
C TYR A 20 -8.69 -11.95 6.02
N SER A 21 -9.48 -12.70 5.26
CA SER A 21 -10.12 -13.94 5.70
C SER A 21 -9.20 -15.18 5.66
N VAL A 22 -8.09 -15.12 4.91
CA VAL A 22 -7.12 -16.23 4.77
C VAL A 22 -5.92 -16.01 5.71
N PRO A 23 -5.44 -17.02 6.46
CA PRO A 23 -4.24 -16.86 7.29
C PRO A 23 -3.00 -16.62 6.41
N GLY A 24 -2.07 -15.77 6.84
CA GLY A 24 -0.80 -15.58 6.11
C GLY A 24 -0.84 -14.70 4.87
N GLY A 25 -1.86 -13.86 4.74
CA GLY A 25 -1.88 -12.84 3.69
C GLY A 25 -2.27 -11.45 4.17
N TYR A 26 -2.49 -10.56 3.20
CA TYR A 26 -2.79 -9.15 3.42
C TYR A 26 -4.05 -8.72 2.67
N GLY A 27 -4.91 -7.98 3.37
CA GLY A 27 -5.97 -7.18 2.75
C GLY A 27 -5.50 -5.73 2.70
N ILE A 28 -5.44 -5.16 1.49
CA ILE A 28 -4.96 -3.79 1.28
C ILE A 28 -6.03 -3.01 0.56
N CYS A 29 -6.40 -1.87 1.14
CA CYS A 29 -7.20 -0.88 0.46
C CYS A 29 -6.37 0.38 0.30
N TYR A 30 -6.46 1.05 -0.85
CA TYR A 30 -5.82 2.34 -1.04
C TYR A 30 -6.71 3.34 -1.74
N SER A 31 -6.47 4.62 -1.45
CA SER A 31 -7.13 5.75 -2.11
C SER A 31 -6.08 6.75 -2.56
N ASN A 32 -6.25 7.27 -3.78
CA ASN A 32 -5.42 8.32 -4.35
C ASN A 32 -6.20 9.64 -4.38
N GLN A 33 -5.79 10.59 -3.54
CA GLN A 33 -6.48 11.86 -3.33
C GLN A 33 -5.44 12.97 -3.33
N CYS A 34 -5.67 14.02 -4.13
CA CYS A 34 -4.86 15.26 -4.14
C CYS A 34 -3.34 15.05 -3.98
N ASN A 35 -2.74 14.21 -4.84
CA ASN A 35 -1.30 13.92 -4.86
C ASN A 35 -0.77 13.13 -3.64
N GLN A 36 -1.65 12.47 -2.90
CA GLN A 36 -1.30 11.59 -1.79
C GLN A 36 -1.95 10.22 -1.97
N PHE A 37 -1.26 9.19 -1.49
CA PHE A 37 -1.82 7.85 -1.35
C PHE A 37 -2.07 7.56 0.13
N ARG A 38 -3.26 7.07 0.44
CA ARG A 38 -3.57 6.52 1.76
C ARG A 38 -3.77 5.02 1.63
N PHE A 39 -3.18 4.28 2.55
CA PHE A 39 -3.23 2.83 2.58
C PHE A 39 -3.81 2.33 3.90
N SER A 40 -4.71 1.37 3.80
CA SER A 40 -5.18 0.55 4.90
C SER A 40 -4.67 -0.87 4.69
N ILE A 41 -3.84 -1.36 5.61
CA ILE A 41 -3.21 -2.69 5.52
C ILE A 41 -3.70 -3.53 6.69
N CYS A 42 -4.34 -4.65 6.37
CA CYS A 42 -4.87 -5.60 7.34
C CYS A 42 -4.21 -6.97 7.16
N THR A 43 -3.85 -7.59 8.28
CA THR A 43 -3.39 -8.98 8.32
C THR A 43 -3.83 -9.60 9.65
N ARG A 44 -3.82 -10.93 9.74
CA ARG A 44 -4.17 -11.62 10.99
C ARG A 44 -2.94 -11.86 11.85
N HIS A 45 -3.00 -11.40 13.10
CA HIS A 45 -1.95 -11.61 14.10
C HIS A 45 -1.68 -13.08 14.44
N CYS A 46 -2.58 -14.01 14.09
CA CYS A 46 -2.37 -15.43 14.31
C CYS A 46 -1.26 -16.03 13.43
N ASN A 47 -0.83 -15.33 12.37
CA ASN A 47 0.35 -15.73 11.59
C ASN A 47 1.54 -14.81 11.93
N LYS A 48 2.67 -15.40 12.33
CA LYS A 48 3.92 -14.68 12.63
C LYS A 48 4.68 -14.23 11.36
N GLU A 49 4.35 -14.81 10.21
CA GLU A 49 4.96 -14.50 8.91
C GLU A 49 4.47 -13.16 8.34
N THR A 50 3.31 -12.66 8.79
CA THR A 50 2.73 -11.42 8.29
C THR A 50 2.73 -10.32 9.35
N SER A 51 2.97 -9.08 8.93
CA SER A 51 2.93 -7.90 9.80
C SER A 51 2.54 -6.68 8.98
N ALA A 52 1.40 -6.08 9.34
CA ALA A 52 0.92 -4.86 8.69
C ALA A 52 1.94 -3.72 8.82
N VAL A 53 2.64 -3.64 9.95
CA VAL A 53 3.67 -2.62 10.20
C VAL A 53 4.87 -2.82 9.29
N LYS A 54 5.44 -4.03 9.24
CA LYS A 54 6.58 -4.31 8.35
C LYS A 54 6.22 -4.10 6.89
N PHE A 55 5.01 -4.48 6.49
CA PHE A 55 4.53 -4.27 5.12
C PHE A 55 4.39 -2.78 4.80
N ARG A 56 3.83 -1.98 5.71
CA ARG A 56 3.74 -0.52 5.56
C ARG A 56 5.12 0.10 5.34
N ASP A 57 6.10 -0.27 6.16
CA ASP A 57 7.45 0.32 6.09
C ASP A 57 8.15 -0.05 4.78
N ALA A 58 8.00 -1.30 4.34
CA ALA A 58 8.48 -1.75 3.04
C ALA A 58 7.80 -1.01 1.88
N LEU A 59 6.47 -0.81 1.97
CA LEU A 59 5.70 -0.10 0.95
C LEU A 59 6.13 1.37 0.83
N ASP A 60 6.28 2.09 1.96
CA ASP A 60 6.74 3.48 1.96
C ASP A 60 8.14 3.61 1.35
N THR A 61 9.07 2.72 1.74
CA THR A 61 10.43 2.69 1.18
C THR A 61 10.40 2.47 -0.33
N THR A 62 9.66 1.46 -0.79
CA THR A 62 9.56 1.10 -2.21
C THR A 62 8.98 2.23 -3.05
N LEU A 63 7.91 2.88 -2.58
CA LEU A 63 7.28 3.99 -3.31
C LEU A 63 8.19 5.21 -3.40
N ARG A 64 8.95 5.52 -2.35
CA ARG A 64 9.94 6.61 -2.36
C ARG A 64 11.08 6.33 -3.32
N GLU A 65 11.64 5.12 -3.30
CA GLU A 65 12.69 4.70 -4.22
C GLU A 65 12.22 4.77 -5.67
N LEU A 66 11.01 4.27 -5.96
CA LEU A 66 10.41 4.36 -7.28
C LEU A 66 10.25 5.82 -7.72
N GLY A 67 9.71 6.68 -6.86
CA GLY A 67 9.58 8.11 -7.12
C GLY A 67 10.91 8.78 -7.46
N ASN A 68 11.95 8.50 -6.67
CA ASN A 68 13.30 9.04 -6.90
C ASN A 68 13.88 8.56 -8.23
N ASN A 69 13.74 7.27 -8.55
CA ASN A 69 14.24 6.69 -9.80
C ASN A 69 13.53 7.30 -11.02
N LEU A 70 12.22 7.53 -10.94
CA LEU A 70 11.47 8.18 -12.01
C LEU A 70 11.93 9.63 -12.25
N ILE A 71 12.24 10.37 -11.19
CA ILE A 71 12.78 11.73 -11.29
C ILE A 71 14.14 11.73 -12.00
N VAL A 72 15.03 10.79 -11.65
CA VAL A 72 16.35 10.66 -12.31
C VAL A 72 16.19 10.35 -13.80
N LEU A 73 15.31 9.41 -14.15
CA LEU A 73 15.04 9.03 -15.54
C LEU A 73 14.44 10.17 -16.36
N GLN A 74 13.59 11.01 -15.76
CA GLN A 74 13.05 12.19 -16.44
C GLN A 74 14.14 13.22 -16.73
N LYS A 75 15.06 13.45 -15.79
CA LYS A 75 16.19 14.38 -15.97
C LYS A 75 17.20 13.89 -17.00
N ALA A 76 17.42 12.58 -17.09
CA ALA A 76 18.35 11.99 -18.07
C ALA A 76 17.83 12.00 -19.52
N LYS A 77 16.53 12.25 -19.73
CA LYS A 77 15.90 12.40 -21.05
C LYS A 77 15.90 13.85 -21.58
N LEU A 78 16.33 14.81 -20.76
CA LEU A 78 16.53 16.22 -21.11
C LEU A 78 18.00 16.49 -21.43
#